data_AF-A0A1I1PVF9-F1
#
_entry.id   AF-A0A1I1PVF9-F1
#
_cell.length_a   1.000
_cell.length_b   1.000
_cell.length_c   1.000
_cell.angle_alpha   90.00
_cell.angle_beta   90.00
_cell.angle_gamma   90.00
#
_symmetry.space_group_name_H-M   'P 1'
#
loop_
_entity.id
_entity.type
_entity.pdbx_description
1 polymer ?
#
loop_
_entity_poly.entity_id
_entity_poly.type
_entity_poly.pdbx_seq_one_letter_code
_entity_poly.pdbx_strand_id
1 'polypeptide(L)'
;MIDTTTLRIKVNGYLERCRTTNHKPTYTGIAFVLGISGRTIANVVHGQFTGHEYTDKPHITRCIDNDDFELIKGLFTNPCE
;
A
#
# COMPACT_ATOMS: atom_id res chain seq x y z
N MET A 1 0.00 -14.35 2.37
CA MET A 1 -0.86 -13.17 2.22
C MET A 1 -0.93 -12.51 3.59
N ILE A 2 -0.59 -11.23 3.70
CA ILE A 2 -0.80 -10.49 4.96
C ILE A 2 -2.32 -10.30 5.09
N ASP A 3 -2.91 -10.58 6.24
CA ASP A 3 -4.34 -10.34 6.42
C ASP A 3 -4.63 -8.83 6.48
N THR A 4 -5.81 -8.42 6.01
CA THR A 4 -6.23 -7.02 5.92
C THR A 4 -6.16 -6.28 7.26
N THR A 5 -6.42 -6.95 8.39
CA THR A 5 -6.34 -6.35 9.72
C THR A 5 -4.89 -6.02 10.08
N THR A 6 -3.97 -6.97 9.90
CA THR A 6 -2.52 -6.75 10.09
C THR A 6 -1.98 -5.69 9.16
N LEU A 7 -2.44 -5.66 7.90
CA LEU A 7 -2.03 -4.65 6.93
C LEU A 7 -2.45 -3.23 7.39
N ARG A 8 -3.70 -3.06 7.82
CA ARG A 8 -4.19 -1.79 8.39
C ARG A 8 -3.40 -1.36 9.62
N ILE A 9 -3.14 -2.27 10.56
CA ILE A 9 -2.37 -1.95 11.78
C ILE A 9 -0.97 -1.46 11.42
N LYS A 10 -0.27 -2.18 10.54
CA LYS A 10 1.08 -1.83 10.10
C LYS A 10 1.14 -0.48 9.38
N VAL A 11 0.21 -0.26 8.44
CA VAL A 11 0.10 0.99 7.69
C VAL A 11 -0.21 2.17 8.63
N ASN A 12 -1.21 2.04 9.50
CA ASN A 12 -1.61 3.10 10.43
C ASN A 12 -0.46 3.44 11.39
N GLY A 13 0.23 2.43 11.93
CA GLY A 13 1.39 2.66 12.80
C GLY A 13 2.53 3.39 12.08
N TYR A 14 2.75 3.12 10.79
CA TYR A 14 3.72 3.87 9.99
C TYR A 14 3.29 5.33 9.78
N LEU A 15 2.03 5.58 9.43
CA LEU A 15 1.51 6.92 9.20
C LEU A 15 1.53 7.77 10.48
N GLU A 16 1.19 7.17 11.62
CA GLU A 16 1.27 7.82 12.93
C GLU A 16 2.72 8.18 13.28
N ARG A 17 3.67 7.29 12.99
CA ARG A 17 5.10 7.58 13.15
C ARG A 17 5.56 8.71 12.23
N CYS A 18 5.12 8.73 10.97
CA CYS A 18 5.39 9.81 10.04
C CYS A 18 4.85 11.16 10.57
N ARG A 19 3.61 11.18 11.07
CA ARG A 19 2.98 12.37 11.65
C ARG A 19 3.71 12.88 12.89
N THR A 20 4.06 11.99 13.81
CA THR A 20 4.75 12.34 15.07
C THR A 20 6.20 12.80 14.85
N THR A 21 6.86 12.28 13.81
CA THR A 21 8.25 12.66 13.46
C THR A 21 8.33 13.76 12.39
N ASN A 22 7.19 14.31 11.98
CA ASN A 22 7.07 15.32 10.92
C ASN A 22 7.74 14.91 9.59
N HIS A 23 7.66 13.62 9.26
CA HIS A 23 8.17 13.07 8.00
C HIS A 23 7.02 12.74 7.06
N LYS A 24 7.18 13.07 5.77
CA LYS A 24 6.23 12.67 4.74
C LYS A 24 6.31 11.15 4.49
N PRO A 25 5.19 10.43 4.43
CA PRO A 25 5.20 9.01 4.09
C PRO A 25 5.73 8.79 2.66
N THR A 26 6.44 7.68 2.45
CA THR A 26 7.06 7.33 1.16
C THR A 26 6.72 5.90 0.76
N TYR A 27 6.78 5.61 -0.54
CA TYR A 27 6.60 4.24 -1.06
C TYR A 27 7.58 3.25 -0.42
N THR A 28 8.84 3.67 -0.25
CA THR A 28 9.90 2.84 0.34
C THR A 28 9.65 2.56 1.81
N GLY A 29 9.14 3.53 2.56
CA GLY A 29 8.79 3.35 3.98
C GLY A 29 7.63 2.39 4.20
N ILE A 30 6.57 2.51 3.39
CA ILE A 30 5.45 1.56 3.44
C ILE A 30 5.88 0.16 3.02
N ALA A 31 6.67 0.05 1.95
CA ALA A 31 7.21 -1.22 1.48
C ALA A 31 8.02 -1.94 2.56
N PHE A 32 8.86 -1.19 3.29
CA PHE A 32 9.65 -1.71 4.40
C PHE A 32 8.75 -2.25 5.53
N VAL A 33 7.74 -1.50 5.94
CA VAL A 33 6.83 -1.88 7.03
C VAL A 33 5.98 -3.11 6.66
N LEU A 34 5.58 -3.20 5.40
CA LEU A 34 4.80 -4.32 4.88
C LEU A 34 5.67 -5.53 4.48
N GLY A 35 7.00 -5.39 4.44
CA GLY A 35 7.90 -6.47 4.04
C GLY A 35 7.77 -6.86 2.57
N ILE A 36 7.37 -5.92 1.70
CA ILE A 36 7.20 -6.13 0.26
C ILE A 36 8.10 -5.18 -0.53
N SER A 37 8.24 -5.43 -1.83
CA SER A 37 9.09 -4.59 -2.68
C SER A 37 8.49 -3.20 -2.90
N GLY A 38 9.32 -2.16 -2.97
CA GLY A 38 8.86 -0.81 -3.32
C GLY A 38 8.17 -0.73 -4.68
N ARG A 39 8.58 -1.58 -5.63
CA ARG A 39 7.92 -1.73 -6.93
C ARG A 39 6.49 -2.27 -6.79
N THR A 40 6.24 -3.17 -5.85
CA THR A 40 4.88 -3.66 -5.55
C THR A 40 3.98 -2.54 -5.05
N ILE A 41 4.47 -1.68 -4.16
CA ILE A 41 3.72 -0.50 -3.68
C ILE A 41 3.46 0.50 -4.81
N ALA A 42 4.49 0.83 -5.60
CA ALA A 42 4.33 1.73 -6.74
C ALA A 42 3.27 1.22 -7.72
N ASN A 43 3.34 -0.07 -8.05
CA ASN A 43 2.35 -0.76 -8.87
C ASN A 43 0.94 -0.61 -8.28
N VAL A 44 0.75 -0.90 -6.99
CA VAL A 44 -0.56 -0.72 -6.30
C VAL A 44 -1.06 0.72 -6.41
N VAL A 45 -0.20 1.72 -6.16
CA VAL A 45 -0.56 3.14 -6.23
C VAL A 45 -0.96 3.56 -7.64
N HIS A 46 -0.25 3.06 -8.66
CA HIS A 46 -0.58 3.32 -10.06
C HIS A 46 -1.76 2.51 -10.58
N GLY A 47 -2.37 1.65 -9.74
CA GLY A 47 -3.42 0.75 -10.18
C GLY A 47 -2.94 -0.31 -11.17
N GLN A 48 -1.68 -0.73 -11.06
CA GLN A 48 -1.03 -1.68 -11.94
C GLN A 48 -0.57 -2.93 -11.20
N PHE A 49 -0.64 -4.10 -11.83
CA PHE A 49 0.01 -5.33 -11.43
C PHE A 49 0.89 -5.80 -12.59
N THR A 50 2.22 -5.75 -12.42
CA THR A 50 3.18 -6.17 -13.46
C THR A 50 2.96 -5.51 -14.83
N GLY A 51 2.46 -4.27 -14.87
CA GLY A 51 2.18 -3.53 -16.12
C GLY A 51 0.75 -3.66 -16.68
N HIS A 52 -0.15 -4.38 -16.01
CA HIS A 52 -1.57 -4.47 -16.36
C HIS A 52 -2.44 -3.74 -15.33
N GLU A 53 -3.64 -3.29 -15.69
CA GLU A 53 -4.56 -2.71 -14.69
C GLU A 53 -4.87 -3.74 -13.60
N TYR A 54 -4.89 -3.26 -12.35
CA TYR A 54 -5.08 -4.12 -11.17
C TYR A 54 -6.46 -4.80 -11.18
N THR A 55 -7.45 -4.14 -11.76
CA THR A 55 -8.83 -4.61 -11.97
C THR A 55 -8.92 -5.85 -12.85
N ASP A 56 -7.98 -6.07 -13.76
CA ASP A 56 -8.06 -7.12 -14.79
C ASP A 56 -7.56 -8.50 -14.33
N LYS A 57 -6.96 -8.61 -13.13
CA LYS A 57 -6.39 -9.85 -12.61
C LYS A 57 -7.30 -10.54 -11.58
N PRO A 58 -7.41 -11.89 -11.56
CA PRO A 58 -8.13 -12.59 -10.50
C PRO A 58 -7.50 -12.36 -9.12
N HIS A 59 -8.30 -12.10 -8.09
CA HIS A 59 -7.82 -11.83 -6.71
C HIS A 59 -6.88 -12.93 -6.18
N ILE A 60 -7.13 -14.19 -6.53
CA ILE A 60 -6.30 -15.35 -6.17
C ILE A 60 -4.86 -15.31 -6.70
N THR A 61 -4.56 -14.50 -7.72
CA THR A 61 -3.21 -14.38 -8.29
C THR A 61 -2.43 -13.19 -7.73
N ARG A 62 -3.04 -12.43 -6.81
CA ARG A 62 -2.49 -11.20 -6.27
C ARG A 62 -1.75 -11.46 -4.96
N CYS A 63 -0.72 -10.66 -4.69
CA CYS A 63 -0.07 -10.66 -3.37
C CYS A 63 -0.88 -9.89 -2.32
N ILE A 64 -1.87 -9.10 -2.76
CA ILE A 64 -2.62 -8.11 -1.98
C ILE A 64 -4.08 -8.14 -2.50
N ASP A 65 -5.04 -8.24 -1.59
CA ASP A 65 -6.47 -8.27 -1.93
C ASP A 65 -7.00 -6.89 -2.34
N ASN A 66 -8.22 -6.83 -2.89
CA ASN A 66 -8.83 -5.57 -3.37
C ASN A 66 -8.97 -4.53 -2.25
N ASP A 67 -9.38 -4.94 -1.05
CA ASP A 67 -9.59 -4.02 0.07
C ASP A 67 -8.27 -3.40 0.53
N ASP A 68 -7.19 -4.18 0.50
CA ASP A 68 -5.84 -3.73 0.83
C ASP A 68 -5.26 -2.81 -0.27
N PHE A 69 -5.61 -3.08 -1.54
CA PHE A 69 -5.26 -2.23 -2.67
C PHE A 69 -5.87 -0.83 -2.53
N GLU A 70 -7.16 -0.73 -2.26
CA GLU A 70 -7.84 0.56 -2.07
C GLU A 70 -7.28 1.31 -0.86
N LEU A 71 -6.95 0.60 0.22
CA LEU A 71 -6.32 1.21 1.39
C LEU A 71 -4.98 1.87 1.01
N ILE A 72 -4.07 1.14 0.34
CA ILE A 72 -2.74 1.64 0.00
C ILE A 72 -2.84 2.76 -1.05
N LYS A 73 -3.68 2.61 -2.07
CA LYS A 73 -3.89 3.62 -3.11
C LYS A 73 -4.40 4.93 -2.49
N GLY A 74 -5.38 4.86 -1.59
CA GLY A 74 -5.95 6.00 -0.88
C GLY A 74 -4.92 6.87 -0.14
N LEU A 75 -3.82 6.28 0.35
CA LEU A 75 -2.74 7.01 1.05
C LEU A 75 -1.97 7.97 0.16
N PHE A 76 -1.95 7.73 -1.15
CA PHE A 76 -1.13 8.49 -2.10
C PHE A 76 -1.96 9.25 -3.13
N THR A 77 -3.24 8.90 -3.32
CA THR A 77 -4.16 9.66 -4.15
C THR A 77 -4.80 10.85 -3.45
N ASN A 78 -4.93 10.81 -2.12
CA ASN A 78 -5.30 11.98 -1.34
C ASN A 78 -4.02 12.63 -0.78
N PRO A 79 -3.47 13.68 -1.44
CA PRO A 79 -2.52 14.53 -0.75
C PRO A 79 -3.23 15.07 0.49
N CYS A 80 -2.57 14.96 1.64
CA CYS A 80 -3.03 15.43 2.93
C CYS A 80 -3.96 16.66 2.81
N GLU A 81 -5.19 16.55 3.32
CA GLU A 81 -5.93 17.72 3.80
C GLU A 81 -5.12 18.43 4.90
#